data_AF-A0A4Z1C2Q5-F1
#
_entry.id   AF-A0A4Z1C2Q5-F1
#
_cell.length_a   1.000
_cell.length_b   1.000
_cell.length_c   1.000
_cell.angle_alpha   90.00
_cell.angle_beta   90.00
_cell.angle_gamma   90.00
#
_symmetry.space_group_name_H-M   'P 1'
#
loop_
_entity.id
_entity.type
_entity.pdbx_description
1 polymer ?
#
loop_
_entity_poly.entity_id
_entity_poly.type
_entity_poly.pdbx_seq_one_letter_code
_entity_poly.pdbx_strand_id
1 'polypeptide(L)'
;MTGRAHGWVAHLRAGGTTPWRVWTAEAEPATRAVPGAQQLELLRRINSAAAAPIPTALVDRVLTAPAAGRGKADLPLAGLPAPSYGPRPVDPSTIDPRELLRVASVLLADDLVDLGPDPVRTSWARPWRRRFRLVGDPLVTAAAREHLLARGRPEGGPRPFVVAVGAPLDDLLAHTWTQRCFEHGSRPWGDWLRFWRERDQLPARVDLVDSVRRWGGRRPFVRVVTDLDLLPGQVGVRRLPDVRTPGADQAELARRIAAVVGLRAPAAERPALMRTLQRRIPDTGVAPVGVPVGEQEWVAASAARLGRQVSRAGYPVVGDLADLGPRAARDAAAGADDQQVLDLAITMIVDPTWRTPGGTTEGQVER
;
A
#
# COMPACT_ATOMS: atom_id res chain seq x y z
N MET A 1 -11.75 -39.16 -11.34
CA MET A 1 -11.00 -38.06 -10.65
C MET A 1 -11.07 -36.74 -11.41
N THR A 2 -10.85 -36.69 -12.73
CA THR A 2 -11.05 -35.46 -13.53
C THR A 2 -12.51 -34.98 -13.47
N GLY A 3 -13.50 -35.89 -13.53
CA GLY A 3 -14.92 -35.56 -13.36
C GLY A 3 -15.25 -34.91 -12.00
N ARG A 4 -14.66 -35.41 -10.90
CA ARG A 4 -14.76 -34.78 -9.57
C ARG A 4 -14.22 -33.33 -9.55
N ALA A 5 -13.10 -33.09 -10.22
CA ALA A 5 -12.52 -31.75 -10.29
C ALA A 5 -13.42 -30.78 -11.07
N HIS A 6 -13.97 -31.20 -12.21
CA HIS A 6 -14.94 -30.38 -12.95
C HIS A 6 -16.25 -30.18 -12.18
N GLY A 7 -16.72 -31.19 -11.45
CA GLY A 7 -17.85 -31.06 -10.53
C GLY A 7 -17.61 -30.00 -9.46
N TRP A 8 -16.41 -29.96 -8.88
CA TRP A 8 -16.07 -28.94 -7.89
C TRP A 8 -15.98 -27.54 -8.51
N VAL A 9 -15.40 -27.42 -9.72
CA VAL A 9 -15.39 -26.14 -10.45
C VAL A 9 -16.82 -25.64 -10.68
N ALA A 10 -17.73 -26.50 -11.14
CA ALA A 10 -19.15 -26.14 -11.34
C ALA A 10 -19.83 -25.73 -10.02
N HIS A 11 -19.55 -26.45 -8.92
CA HIS A 11 -20.03 -26.11 -7.58
C HIS A 11 -19.58 -24.71 -7.14
N LEU A 12 -18.29 -24.41 -7.27
CA LEU A 12 -17.76 -23.10 -6.91
C LEU A 12 -18.31 -21.98 -7.81
N ARG A 13 -18.52 -22.26 -9.10
CA ARG A 13 -19.16 -21.31 -10.04
C ARG A 13 -20.60 -20.99 -9.64
N ALA A 14 -21.31 -21.94 -9.03
CA ALA A 14 -22.67 -21.76 -8.51
C ALA A 14 -22.71 -21.09 -7.12
N GLY A 15 -21.57 -20.62 -6.59
CA GLY A 15 -21.50 -20.00 -5.26
C GLY A 15 -21.19 -20.99 -4.12
N GLY A 16 -20.83 -22.23 -4.44
CA GLY A 16 -20.50 -23.25 -3.46
C GLY A 16 -19.26 -22.91 -2.62
N THR A 17 -19.24 -23.36 -1.37
CA THR A 17 -18.16 -23.10 -0.39
C THR A 17 -17.50 -24.37 0.15
N THR A 18 -17.97 -25.54 -0.30
CA THR A 18 -17.51 -26.87 0.17
C THR A 18 -16.02 -27.08 -0.09
N PRO A 19 -15.22 -27.41 0.93
CA PRO A 19 -13.79 -27.73 0.76
C PRO A 19 -13.55 -28.95 -0.14
N TRP A 20 -12.46 -28.93 -0.91
CA TRP A 20 -12.09 -29.99 -1.86
C TRP A 20 -12.09 -31.40 -1.25
N ARG A 21 -11.52 -31.57 -0.05
CA ARG A 21 -11.45 -32.88 0.62
C ARG A 21 -12.82 -33.52 0.84
N VAL A 22 -13.83 -32.71 1.08
CA VAL A 22 -15.20 -33.15 1.40
C VAL A 22 -16.03 -33.33 0.14
N TRP A 23 -15.67 -32.65 -0.96
CA TRP A 23 -16.41 -32.72 -2.21
C TRP A 23 -16.31 -34.09 -2.88
N THR A 24 -17.42 -34.71 -3.27
CA THR A 24 -17.43 -36.06 -3.89
C THR A 24 -18.15 -36.14 -5.24
N ALA A 25 -19.00 -35.17 -5.59
CA ALA A 25 -19.79 -35.23 -6.82
C ALA A 25 -18.94 -35.02 -8.08
N GLU A 26 -19.31 -35.71 -9.16
CA GLU A 26 -18.66 -35.63 -10.46
C GLU A 26 -19.53 -34.87 -11.47
N ALA A 27 -18.89 -34.21 -12.43
CA ALA A 27 -19.57 -33.60 -13.57
C ALA A 27 -18.76 -33.82 -14.85
N GLU A 28 -19.44 -33.73 -15.99
CA GLU A 28 -18.81 -33.75 -17.30
C GLU A 28 -17.85 -32.55 -17.48
N PRO A 29 -16.71 -32.72 -18.18
CA PRO A 29 -15.76 -31.63 -18.39
C PRO A 29 -16.35 -30.48 -19.20
N ALA A 30 -16.56 -29.33 -18.56
CA ALA A 30 -16.96 -28.10 -19.25
C ALA A 30 -15.78 -27.42 -19.99
N THR A 31 -14.53 -27.69 -19.58
CA THR A 31 -13.31 -27.13 -20.14
C THR A 31 -12.22 -28.20 -20.25
N ARG A 32 -11.22 -27.99 -21.13
CA ARG A 32 -10.12 -28.94 -21.34
C ARG A 32 -9.12 -28.97 -20.17
N ALA A 33 -9.01 -27.88 -19.41
CA ALA A 33 -8.11 -27.76 -18.27
C ALA A 33 -8.88 -27.33 -17.02
N VAL A 34 -8.49 -27.91 -15.88
CA VAL A 34 -8.96 -27.53 -14.54
C VAL A 34 -8.13 -26.33 -14.07
N PRO A 35 -8.75 -25.24 -13.57
CA PRO A 35 -8.03 -24.12 -12.97
C PRO A 35 -7.12 -24.57 -11.82
N GLY A 36 -6.09 -23.79 -11.54
CA GLY A 36 -5.17 -24.09 -10.44
C GLY A 36 -5.86 -24.10 -9.07
N ALA A 37 -5.27 -24.86 -8.14
CA ALA A 37 -5.76 -24.99 -6.77
C ALA A 37 -5.84 -23.64 -6.03
N GLN A 38 -5.00 -22.68 -6.40
CA GLN A 38 -5.00 -21.32 -5.86
C GLN A 38 -6.26 -20.55 -6.26
N GLN A 39 -6.61 -20.58 -7.55
CA GLN A 39 -7.81 -19.93 -8.09
C GLN A 39 -9.08 -20.53 -7.46
N LEU A 40 -9.12 -21.87 -7.32
CA LEU A 40 -10.26 -22.57 -6.75
C LEU A 40 -10.44 -22.28 -5.26
N GLU A 41 -9.36 -22.29 -4.46
CA GLU A 41 -9.45 -21.92 -3.05
C GLU A 41 -9.80 -20.45 -2.86
N LEU A 42 -9.22 -19.54 -3.67
CA LEU A 42 -9.57 -18.12 -3.61
C LEU A 42 -11.06 -17.91 -3.92
N LEU A 43 -11.58 -18.54 -4.97
CA LEU A 43 -13.01 -18.47 -5.33
C LEU A 43 -13.89 -19.00 -4.20
N ARG A 44 -13.52 -20.12 -3.57
CA ARG A 44 -14.26 -20.68 -2.43
C ARG A 44 -14.32 -19.70 -1.25
N ARG A 45 -13.21 -19.01 -0.94
CA ARG A 45 -13.16 -18.00 0.13
C ARG A 45 -13.95 -16.73 -0.22
N ILE A 46 -13.89 -16.28 -1.47
CA ILE A 46 -14.73 -15.18 -1.98
C ILE A 46 -16.22 -15.54 -1.83
N ASN A 47 -16.64 -16.73 -2.26
CA ASN A 47 -18.01 -17.21 -2.09
C ASN A 47 -18.43 -17.25 -0.61
N SER A 48 -17.50 -17.60 0.29
CA SER A 48 -17.76 -17.66 1.73
C SER A 48 -17.90 -16.27 2.36
N ALA A 49 -17.19 -15.27 1.82
CA ALA A 49 -17.21 -13.89 2.31
C ALA A 49 -18.35 -13.04 1.70
N ALA A 50 -18.89 -13.45 0.56
CA ALA A 50 -19.95 -12.73 -0.12
C ALA A 50 -21.31 -12.90 0.57
N ALA A 51 -22.02 -11.79 0.78
CA ALA A 51 -23.38 -11.81 1.33
C ALA A 51 -24.44 -12.27 0.33
N ALA A 52 -24.11 -12.25 -0.97
CA ALA A 52 -24.97 -12.65 -2.08
C ALA A 52 -24.13 -13.38 -3.15
N PRO A 53 -24.76 -14.15 -4.06
CA PRO A 53 -24.04 -14.78 -5.16
C PRO A 53 -23.22 -13.77 -5.95
N ILE A 54 -21.92 -14.06 -6.13
CA ILE A 54 -21.02 -13.19 -6.88
C ILE A 54 -21.33 -13.22 -8.39
N PRO A 55 -21.12 -12.10 -9.12
CA PRO A 55 -21.37 -12.06 -10.55
C PRO A 55 -20.53 -13.08 -11.34
N THR A 56 -21.10 -13.72 -12.35
CA THR A 56 -20.40 -14.70 -13.22
C THR A 56 -19.11 -14.14 -13.82
N ALA A 57 -19.10 -12.85 -14.19
CA ALA A 57 -17.91 -12.19 -14.69
C ALA A 57 -16.75 -12.18 -13.68
N LEU A 58 -17.03 -12.04 -12.38
CA LEU A 58 -16.00 -12.12 -11.35
C LEU A 58 -15.50 -13.56 -11.18
N VAL A 59 -16.40 -14.54 -11.21
CA VAL A 59 -16.04 -15.97 -11.16
C VAL A 59 -15.08 -16.32 -12.30
N ASP A 60 -15.41 -15.94 -13.53
CA ASP A 60 -14.57 -16.22 -14.69
C ASP A 60 -13.21 -15.53 -14.60
N ARG A 61 -13.18 -14.28 -14.12
CA ARG A 61 -11.92 -13.56 -13.86
C ARG A 61 -11.06 -14.28 -12.83
N VAL A 62 -11.63 -14.74 -11.70
CA VAL A 62 -10.87 -15.47 -10.67
C VAL A 62 -10.29 -16.77 -11.23
N LEU A 63 -11.10 -17.53 -11.98
CA LEU A 63 -10.68 -18.83 -12.51
C LEU A 63 -9.65 -18.75 -13.65
N THR A 64 -9.58 -17.61 -14.33
CA THR A 64 -8.63 -17.37 -15.44
C THR A 64 -7.45 -16.50 -15.04
N ALA A 65 -7.47 -15.91 -13.84
CA ALA A 65 -6.41 -15.02 -13.38
C ALA A 65 -5.09 -15.80 -13.20
N PRO A 66 -3.99 -15.32 -13.81
CA PRO A 66 -2.68 -15.89 -13.58
C PRO A 66 -2.18 -15.52 -12.17
N ALA A 67 -1.43 -16.41 -11.52
CA ALA A 67 -0.75 -16.06 -10.28
C ALA A 67 0.44 -15.10 -10.54
N ALA A 68 0.48 -13.94 -9.89
CA ALA A 68 1.56 -12.96 -10.05
C ALA A 68 2.93 -13.55 -9.72
N GLY A 69 3.93 -13.40 -10.59
CA GLY A 69 5.32 -13.80 -10.34
C GLY A 69 5.95 -14.56 -11.51
N ARG A 70 7.16 -14.16 -11.90
CA ARG A 70 7.86 -14.74 -13.07
C ARG A 70 8.11 -16.23 -12.88
N GLY A 71 7.69 -17.05 -13.85
CA GLY A 71 8.04 -18.47 -13.96
C GLY A 71 7.35 -19.40 -12.95
N LYS A 72 6.37 -18.90 -12.20
CA LYS A 72 5.60 -19.71 -11.25
C LYS A 72 4.34 -20.22 -11.94
N ALA A 73 4.25 -21.54 -12.11
CA ALA A 73 3.05 -22.19 -12.62
C ALA A 73 1.92 -22.22 -11.59
N ASP A 74 0.69 -22.38 -12.06
CA ASP A 74 -0.47 -22.67 -11.23
C ASP A 74 -0.24 -23.97 -10.44
N LEU A 75 -0.72 -24.01 -9.20
CA LEU A 75 -0.60 -25.22 -8.37
C LEU A 75 -1.62 -26.28 -8.83
N PRO A 76 -1.20 -27.50 -9.18
CA PRO A 76 -2.14 -28.56 -9.57
C PRO A 76 -3.01 -28.98 -8.38
N LEU A 77 -4.23 -29.41 -8.68
CA LEU A 77 -5.18 -29.89 -7.69
C LEU A 77 -4.87 -31.32 -7.23
N ALA A 78 -4.83 -31.57 -5.92
CA ALA A 78 -4.65 -32.91 -5.35
C ALA A 78 -5.67 -33.91 -5.92
N GLY A 79 -5.18 -35.07 -6.37
CA GLY A 79 -6.01 -36.10 -7.02
C GLY A 79 -6.03 -36.01 -8.55
N LEU A 80 -5.41 -34.99 -9.14
CA LEU A 80 -5.06 -35.00 -10.57
C LEU A 80 -3.65 -35.58 -10.77
N PRO A 81 -3.34 -36.10 -11.98
CA PRO A 81 -2.00 -36.59 -12.30
C PRO A 81 -0.94 -35.51 -12.04
N ALA A 82 0.13 -35.89 -11.35
CA ALA A 82 1.25 -34.98 -11.11
C ALA A 82 1.98 -34.71 -12.43
N PRO A 83 2.32 -33.44 -12.75
CA PRO A 83 3.13 -33.15 -13.92
C PRO A 83 4.58 -33.66 -13.71
N SER A 84 5.25 -34.04 -14.80
CA SER A 84 6.65 -34.48 -14.77
C SER A 84 7.63 -33.38 -14.35
N TYR A 85 7.21 -32.12 -14.48
CA TYR A 85 7.96 -30.93 -14.08
C TYR A 85 7.02 -29.91 -13.44
N GLY A 86 7.51 -29.19 -12.42
CA GLY A 86 6.76 -28.15 -11.71
C GLY A 86 6.27 -28.56 -10.31
N PRO A 87 5.37 -27.77 -9.72
CA PRO A 87 4.88 -28.00 -8.35
C PRO A 87 4.05 -29.28 -8.27
N ARG A 88 4.13 -29.96 -7.12
CA ARG A 88 3.31 -31.14 -6.83
C ARG A 88 1.84 -30.74 -6.64
N PRO A 89 0.89 -31.65 -6.95
CA PRO A 89 -0.51 -31.43 -6.62
C PRO A 89 -0.71 -31.15 -5.14
N VAL A 90 -1.50 -30.13 -4.82
CA VAL A 90 -1.76 -29.68 -3.45
C VAL A 90 -3.24 -29.72 -3.13
N ASP A 91 -3.54 -29.91 -1.85
CA ASP A 91 -4.88 -29.69 -1.34
C ASP A 91 -5.14 -28.18 -1.21
N PRO A 92 -6.19 -27.64 -1.87
CA PRO A 92 -6.52 -26.22 -1.84
C PRO A 92 -6.65 -25.65 -0.42
N SER A 93 -7.16 -26.43 0.53
CA SER A 93 -7.37 -25.96 1.91
C SER A 93 -6.07 -25.73 2.70
N THR A 94 -4.96 -26.30 2.23
CA THR A 94 -3.63 -26.16 2.87
C THR A 94 -2.73 -25.12 2.20
N ILE A 95 -3.25 -24.42 1.19
CA ILE A 95 -2.47 -23.40 0.47
C ILE A 95 -2.21 -22.22 1.38
N ASP A 96 -0.95 -21.80 1.44
CA ASP A 96 -0.52 -20.62 2.19
C ASP A 96 -1.20 -19.34 1.66
N PRO A 97 -1.69 -18.43 2.53
CA PRO A 97 -2.33 -17.18 2.12
C PRO A 97 -1.51 -16.35 1.12
N ARG A 98 -0.17 -16.42 1.19
CA ARG A 98 0.73 -15.74 0.23
C ARG A 98 0.48 -16.17 -1.20
N GLU A 99 0.19 -17.44 -1.41
CA GLU A 99 -0.02 -18.00 -2.74
C GLU A 99 -1.40 -17.59 -3.30
N LEU A 100 -2.42 -17.46 -2.44
CA LEU A 100 -3.72 -16.89 -2.83
C LEU A 100 -3.63 -15.39 -3.14
N LEU A 101 -2.84 -14.65 -2.36
CA LEU A 101 -2.57 -13.23 -2.58
C LEU A 101 -1.94 -12.95 -3.95
N ARG A 102 -1.23 -13.90 -4.55
CA ARG A 102 -0.64 -13.74 -5.89
C ARG A 102 -1.72 -13.68 -6.97
N VAL A 103 -2.83 -14.38 -6.80
CA VAL A 103 -3.98 -14.31 -7.71
C VAL A 103 -4.81 -13.05 -7.38
N ALA A 104 -5.10 -12.82 -6.09
CA ALA A 104 -5.89 -11.66 -5.65
C ALA A 104 -5.27 -10.31 -6.04
N SER A 105 -3.93 -10.18 -5.97
CA SER A 105 -3.22 -8.96 -6.38
C SER A 105 -3.36 -8.67 -7.87
N VAL A 106 -3.50 -9.71 -8.71
CA VAL A 106 -3.73 -9.51 -10.15
C VAL A 106 -5.13 -8.96 -10.40
N LEU A 107 -6.13 -9.56 -9.76
CA LEU A 107 -7.52 -9.09 -9.87
C LEU A 107 -7.66 -7.64 -9.45
N LEU A 108 -7.11 -7.28 -8.29
CA LEU A 108 -7.16 -5.91 -7.76
C LEU A 108 -6.32 -4.92 -8.57
N ALA A 109 -5.20 -5.36 -9.15
CA ALA A 109 -4.41 -4.51 -10.04
C ALA A 109 -5.14 -4.24 -11.36
N ASP A 110 -5.78 -5.25 -11.93
CA ASP A 110 -6.59 -5.09 -13.14
C ASP A 110 -7.80 -4.16 -12.83
N ASP A 111 -8.48 -4.35 -11.70
CA ASP A 111 -9.56 -3.44 -11.25
C ASP A 111 -9.09 -1.99 -11.06
N LEU A 112 -7.89 -1.79 -10.53
CA LEU A 112 -7.31 -0.46 -10.33
C LEU A 112 -6.92 0.21 -11.66
N VAL A 113 -6.40 -0.56 -12.61
CA VAL A 113 -6.06 -0.06 -13.95
C VAL A 113 -7.33 0.32 -14.70
N ASP A 114 -8.36 -0.53 -14.65
CA ASP A 114 -9.66 -0.28 -15.28
C ASP A 114 -10.37 0.94 -14.67
N LEU A 115 -10.26 1.13 -13.35
CA LEU A 115 -10.78 2.31 -12.66
C LEU A 115 -10.09 3.61 -13.11
N GLY A 116 -8.79 3.54 -13.41
CA GLY A 116 -7.98 4.70 -13.72
C GLY A 116 -7.67 5.57 -12.50
N PRO A 117 -6.85 6.63 -12.67
CA PRO A 117 -6.48 7.51 -11.59
C PRO A 117 -7.61 8.48 -11.20
N ASP A 118 -7.76 8.72 -9.90
CA ASP A 118 -8.64 9.77 -9.38
C ASP A 118 -8.27 11.15 -9.95
N PRO A 119 -9.27 11.98 -10.30
CA PRO A 119 -9.01 13.33 -10.76
C PRO A 119 -8.36 14.16 -9.66
N VAL A 120 -7.28 14.87 -10.00
CA VAL A 120 -6.59 15.75 -9.07
C VAL A 120 -7.34 17.08 -8.98
N ARG A 121 -7.89 17.39 -7.81
CA ARG A 121 -8.51 18.70 -7.55
C ARG A 121 -7.44 19.78 -7.49
N THR A 122 -7.50 20.74 -8.40
CA THR A 122 -6.60 21.90 -8.43
C THR A 122 -7.40 23.20 -8.48
N SER A 123 -6.83 24.26 -7.94
CA SER A 123 -7.36 25.63 -8.07
C SER A 123 -6.31 26.52 -8.71
N TRP A 124 -6.76 27.62 -9.32
CA TRP A 124 -5.89 28.62 -9.94
C TRP A 124 -4.79 29.09 -8.98
N ALA A 125 -3.54 28.99 -9.45
CA ALA A 125 -2.38 29.39 -8.69
C ALA A 125 -2.32 30.92 -8.60
N ARG A 126 -2.23 31.46 -7.38
CA ARG A 126 -2.13 32.90 -7.17
C ARG A 126 -0.65 33.35 -7.28
N PRO A 127 -0.28 34.23 -8.23
CA PRO A 127 1.12 34.54 -8.52
C PRO A 127 1.87 35.27 -7.40
N TRP A 128 1.15 35.99 -6.53
CA TRP A 128 1.73 36.73 -5.39
C TRP A 128 2.01 35.86 -4.15
N ARG A 129 1.63 34.58 -4.15
CA ARG A 129 1.91 33.70 -3.01
C ARG A 129 3.32 33.11 -3.12
N ARG A 130 4.06 33.13 -2.01
CA ARG A 130 5.35 32.45 -1.90
C ARG A 130 5.18 30.96 -2.22
N ARG A 131 6.09 30.46 -3.03
CA ARG A 131 6.15 29.04 -3.34
C ARG A 131 6.99 28.31 -2.29
N PHE A 132 6.56 27.11 -1.98
CA PHE A 132 7.21 26.25 -1.00
C PHE A 132 7.55 24.91 -1.62
N ARG A 133 8.35 24.12 -0.91
CA ARG A 133 8.61 22.72 -1.22
C ARG A 133 8.64 21.93 0.09
N LEU A 134 7.80 20.91 0.18
CA LEU A 134 7.77 20.02 1.33
C LEU A 134 8.69 18.82 1.09
N VAL A 135 9.51 18.49 2.09
CA VAL A 135 10.39 17.33 2.11
C VAL A 135 10.33 16.67 3.50
N GLY A 136 10.86 15.45 3.65
CA GLY A 136 10.81 14.71 4.91
C GLY A 136 9.65 13.70 4.93
N ASP A 137 8.85 13.68 6.00
CA ASP A 137 7.78 12.70 6.20
C ASP A 137 6.87 12.58 4.96
N PRO A 138 6.88 11.44 4.25
CA PRO A 138 6.17 11.33 3.00
C PRO A 138 4.65 11.33 3.14
N LEU A 139 4.09 10.80 4.23
CA LEU A 139 2.64 10.77 4.42
C LEU A 139 2.12 12.17 4.75
N VAL A 140 2.79 12.86 5.67
CA VAL A 140 2.43 14.23 6.05
C VAL A 140 2.60 15.18 4.87
N THR A 141 3.72 15.10 4.16
CA THR A 141 4.00 16.00 3.03
C THR A 141 3.12 15.70 1.83
N ALA A 142 2.71 14.45 1.58
CA ALA A 142 1.76 14.12 0.52
C ALA A 142 0.37 14.71 0.81
N ALA A 143 -0.17 14.49 2.01
CA ALA A 143 -1.46 15.03 2.42
C ALA A 143 -1.49 16.57 2.41
N ALA A 144 -0.43 17.21 2.93
CA ALA A 144 -0.29 18.66 2.90
C ALA A 144 -0.18 19.21 1.47
N ARG A 145 0.62 18.58 0.60
CA ARG A 145 0.78 18.99 -0.80
C ARG A 145 -0.54 18.98 -1.55
N GLU A 146 -1.32 17.92 -1.40
CA GLU A 146 -2.64 17.83 -2.02
C GLU A 146 -3.59 18.92 -1.51
N HIS A 147 -3.69 19.07 -0.19
CA HIS A 147 -4.55 20.07 0.43
C HIS A 147 -4.21 21.50 -0.02
N LEU A 148 -2.92 21.79 -0.17
CA LEU A 148 -2.41 23.09 -0.63
C LEU A 148 -2.64 23.28 -2.13
N LEU A 149 -2.46 22.23 -2.95
CA LEU A 149 -2.74 22.26 -4.37
C LEU A 149 -4.22 22.56 -4.66
N ALA A 150 -5.13 21.90 -3.92
CA ALA A 150 -6.57 22.17 -4.01
C ALA A 150 -6.94 23.62 -3.63
N ARG A 151 -6.09 24.30 -2.85
CA ARG A 151 -6.25 25.73 -2.45
C ARG A 151 -5.51 26.72 -3.37
N GLY A 152 -5.01 26.27 -4.52
CA GLY A 152 -4.28 27.12 -5.45
C GLY A 152 -2.90 27.53 -4.92
N ARG A 153 -2.28 26.66 -4.11
CA ARG A 153 -0.91 26.82 -3.61
C ARG A 153 -0.02 25.64 -4.05
N PRO A 154 0.28 25.52 -5.36
CA PRO A 154 1.20 24.47 -5.83
C PRO A 154 2.61 24.69 -5.27
N GLU A 155 3.29 23.58 -4.99
CA GLU A 155 4.72 23.55 -4.71
C GLU A 155 5.57 24.01 -5.91
N GLY A 156 6.81 24.42 -5.66
CA GLY A 156 7.83 24.64 -6.69
C GLY A 156 8.17 26.11 -6.94
N GLY A 157 8.27 26.51 -8.22
CA GLY A 157 8.67 27.86 -8.61
C GLY A 157 10.17 28.17 -8.42
N PRO A 158 10.62 29.36 -8.85
CA PRO A 158 12.01 29.78 -8.72
C PRO A 158 12.33 30.06 -7.24
N ARG A 159 13.33 29.36 -6.70
CA ARG A 159 13.82 29.50 -5.30
C ARG A 159 12.71 29.27 -4.24
N PRO A 160 12.14 28.05 -4.14
CA PRO A 160 11.10 27.76 -3.16
C PRO A 160 11.62 27.86 -1.74
N PHE A 161 10.72 28.23 -0.82
CA PHE A 161 10.94 28.05 0.60
C PHE A 161 10.84 26.56 0.96
N VAL A 162 11.92 25.96 1.45
CA VAL A 162 11.95 24.52 1.75
C VAL A 162 11.50 24.30 3.19
N VAL A 163 10.47 23.49 3.37
CA VAL A 163 9.99 23.04 4.69
C VAL A 163 10.27 21.55 4.79
N ALA A 164 11.22 21.20 5.64
CA ALA A 164 11.58 19.82 5.95
C ALA A 164 10.79 19.36 7.17
N VAL A 165 9.85 18.45 6.95
CA VAL A 165 8.97 17.89 7.99
C VAL A 165 9.67 16.69 8.61
N GLY A 166 10.13 16.86 9.84
CA GLY A 166 10.60 15.78 10.70
C GLY A 166 9.46 15.10 11.44
N ALA A 167 9.73 13.89 11.90
CA ALA A 167 8.93 13.11 12.83
C ALA A 167 9.90 12.17 13.58
N PRO A 168 9.45 11.45 14.61
CA PRO A 168 10.22 10.35 15.20
C PRO A 168 10.80 9.45 14.11
N LEU A 169 12.06 9.06 14.25
CA LEU A 169 12.77 8.41 13.14
C LEU A 169 12.20 7.04 12.77
N ASP A 170 11.67 6.32 13.74
CA ASP A 170 10.92 5.08 13.55
C ASP A 170 9.66 5.30 12.70
N ASP A 171 8.87 6.33 13.02
CA ASP A 171 7.71 6.74 12.23
C ASP A 171 8.13 7.14 10.81
N LEU A 172 9.19 7.95 10.66
CA LEU A 172 9.70 8.35 9.34
C LEU A 172 10.11 7.16 8.46
N LEU A 173 10.73 6.13 9.04
CA LEU A 173 11.11 4.91 8.33
C LEU A 173 9.86 4.13 7.90
N ALA A 174 8.91 3.93 8.82
CA ALA A 174 7.64 3.25 8.57
C ALA A 174 6.81 3.97 7.49
N HIS A 175 6.64 5.29 7.61
CA HIS A 175 5.95 6.13 6.64
C HIS A 175 6.64 6.10 5.27
N THR A 176 7.98 6.10 5.24
CA THR A 176 8.75 6.01 3.99
C THR A 176 8.56 4.68 3.28
N TRP A 177 8.59 3.57 3.99
CA TRP A 177 8.31 2.27 3.39
C TRP A 177 6.85 2.16 2.95
N THR A 178 5.91 2.60 3.78
CA THR A 178 4.47 2.60 3.47
C THR A 178 4.20 3.41 2.21
N GLN A 179 4.70 4.64 2.11
CA GLN A 179 4.54 5.47 0.91
C GLN A 179 5.14 4.79 -0.33
N ARG A 180 6.30 4.12 -0.22
CA ARG A 180 6.88 3.39 -1.36
C ARG A 180 5.98 2.26 -1.85
N CYS A 181 5.26 1.60 -0.96
CA CYS A 181 4.28 0.58 -1.32
C CYS A 181 3.15 1.17 -2.17
N PHE A 182 2.75 2.42 -1.91
CA PHE A 182 1.76 3.20 -2.68
C PHE A 182 2.38 4.06 -3.81
N GLU A 183 3.61 3.79 -4.25
CA GLU A 183 4.22 4.51 -5.39
C GLU A 183 4.67 3.55 -6.49
N HIS A 184 5.60 2.65 -6.15
CA HIS A 184 6.25 1.78 -7.14
C HIS A 184 6.54 0.37 -6.60
N GLY A 185 6.05 0.05 -5.39
CA GLY A 185 6.36 -1.19 -4.70
C GLY A 185 7.73 -1.18 -4.02
N SER A 186 7.92 -2.08 -3.05
CA SER A 186 9.13 -2.19 -2.25
C SER A 186 9.44 -3.66 -1.93
N ARG A 187 10.59 -3.89 -1.28
CA ARG A 187 10.87 -5.14 -0.58
C ARG A 187 9.96 -5.27 0.64
N PRO A 188 9.73 -6.48 1.16
CA PRO A 188 9.08 -6.66 2.47
C PRO A 188 9.74 -5.79 3.55
N TRP A 189 8.96 -5.34 4.52
CA TRP A 189 9.39 -4.37 5.55
C TRP A 189 10.71 -4.76 6.23
N GLY A 190 10.80 -5.99 6.76
CA GLY A 190 12.00 -6.47 7.45
C GLY A 190 13.25 -6.47 6.56
N ASP A 191 13.13 -6.87 5.30
CA ASP A 191 14.25 -6.85 4.33
C ASP A 191 14.67 -5.44 3.95
N TRP A 192 13.70 -4.52 3.82
CA TRP A 192 13.98 -3.13 3.51
C TRP A 192 14.69 -2.45 4.68
N LEU A 193 14.25 -2.66 5.91
CA LEU A 193 14.86 -2.09 7.11
C LEU A 193 16.28 -2.64 7.32
N ARG A 194 16.42 -3.97 7.24
CA ARG A 194 17.72 -4.66 7.35
C ARG A 194 18.73 -4.13 6.34
N PHE A 195 18.32 -3.87 5.10
CA PHE A 195 19.20 -3.33 4.05
C PHE A 195 19.86 -1.99 4.44
N TRP A 196 19.11 -1.11 5.11
CA TRP A 196 19.59 0.21 5.54
C TRP A 196 20.42 0.13 6.82
N ARG A 197 19.97 -0.68 7.78
CA ARG A 197 20.72 -0.98 9.00
C ARG A 197 22.10 -1.56 8.71
N GLU A 198 22.19 -2.55 7.82
CA GLU A 198 23.47 -3.17 7.42
C GLU A 198 24.47 -2.18 6.81
N ARG A 199 23.98 -1.06 6.27
CA ARG A 199 24.80 0.01 5.68
C ARG A 199 25.06 1.17 6.64
N ASP A 200 24.47 1.13 7.83
CA ASP A 200 24.40 2.23 8.78
C ASP A 200 24.01 3.58 8.12
N GLN A 201 23.01 3.53 7.25
CA GLN A 201 22.57 4.68 6.45
C GLN A 201 21.06 4.88 6.54
N LEU A 202 20.63 6.13 6.36
CA LEU A 202 19.22 6.47 6.25
C LEU A 202 18.78 6.53 4.78
N PRO A 203 17.53 6.13 4.48
CA PRO A 203 16.95 6.40 3.19
C PRO A 203 16.94 7.90 2.88
N ALA A 204 17.16 8.25 1.61
CA ALA A 204 17.23 9.63 1.13
C ALA A 204 16.04 10.55 1.48
N ARG A 205 14.84 10.00 1.74
CA ARG A 205 13.65 10.77 2.16
C ARG A 205 13.58 10.99 3.67
N VAL A 206 14.26 10.14 4.44
CA VAL A 206 14.34 10.19 5.91
C VAL A 206 15.48 11.10 6.36
N ASP A 207 16.58 11.13 5.59
CA ASP A 207 17.64 12.13 5.79
C ASP A 207 17.16 13.53 5.40
N LEU A 208 16.76 14.31 6.41
CA LEU A 208 16.26 15.67 6.26
C LEU A 208 17.33 16.61 5.68
N VAL A 209 18.59 16.42 6.06
CA VAL A 209 19.68 17.30 5.63
C VAL A 209 19.99 17.08 4.16
N ASP A 210 20.10 15.81 3.75
CA ASP A 210 20.28 15.44 2.35
C ASP A 210 19.07 15.86 1.50
N SER A 211 17.85 15.69 2.03
CA SER A 211 16.63 16.17 1.38
C SER A 211 16.63 17.67 1.13
N VAL A 212 16.99 18.48 2.14
CA VAL A 212 17.10 19.94 1.98
C VAL A 212 18.17 20.31 0.95
N ARG A 213 19.34 19.66 1.00
CA ARG A 213 20.46 19.92 0.07
C ARG A 213 20.10 19.57 -1.37
N ARG A 214 19.49 18.41 -1.60
CA ARG A 214 19.04 17.94 -2.92
C ARG A 214 18.15 18.97 -3.61
N TRP A 215 17.31 19.66 -2.85
CA TRP A 215 16.38 20.66 -3.38
C TRP A 215 16.94 22.09 -3.37
N GLY A 216 18.24 22.25 -3.18
CA GLY A 216 18.92 23.55 -3.21
C GLY A 216 18.53 24.46 -2.06
N GLY A 217 18.03 23.91 -0.95
CA GLY A 217 17.65 24.66 0.24
C GLY A 217 18.85 25.41 0.81
N ARG A 218 18.78 26.74 0.80
CA ARG A 218 19.78 27.62 1.39
C ARG A 218 19.15 28.46 2.48
N ARG A 219 19.92 28.75 3.53
CA ARG A 219 19.51 29.73 4.52
C ARG A 219 19.28 31.09 3.85
N PRO A 220 18.32 31.90 4.33
CA PRO A 220 17.35 31.63 5.40
C PRO A 220 16.06 30.91 4.94
N PHE A 221 16.01 30.40 3.71
CA PHE A 221 14.81 29.86 3.05
C PHE A 221 14.54 28.38 3.34
N VAL A 222 15.00 27.89 4.48
CA VAL A 222 14.78 26.53 4.97
C VAL A 222 14.17 26.59 6.37
N ARG A 223 13.21 25.73 6.66
CA ARG A 223 12.74 25.42 8.02
C ARG A 223 12.71 23.91 8.21
N VAL A 224 13.23 23.44 9.32
CA VAL A 224 13.01 22.06 9.78
C VAL A 224 11.90 22.11 10.82
N VAL A 225 10.81 21.41 10.57
CA VAL A 225 9.61 21.39 11.42
C VAL A 225 9.52 20.02 12.05
N THR A 226 9.70 19.92 13.36
CA THR A 226 9.56 18.67 14.12
C THR A 226 8.26 18.64 14.90
N ASP A 227 7.72 19.81 15.24
CA ASP A 227 6.38 19.97 15.79
C ASP A 227 5.34 20.19 14.66
N LEU A 228 4.52 19.16 14.42
CA LEU A 228 3.53 19.17 13.34
C LEU A 228 2.39 20.17 13.56
N ASP A 229 2.10 20.57 14.80
CA ASP A 229 1.06 21.57 15.10
C ASP A 229 1.47 22.96 14.61
N LEU A 230 2.78 23.20 14.46
CA LEU A 230 3.34 24.44 13.94
C LEU A 230 3.52 24.43 12.40
N LEU A 231 3.35 23.27 11.75
CA LEU A 231 3.49 23.12 10.29
C LEU A 231 2.54 24.00 9.48
N PRO A 232 1.23 24.15 9.82
CA PRO A 232 0.30 25.00 9.06
C PRO A 232 0.81 26.44 8.91
N GLY A 233 1.40 27.01 9.97
CA GLY A 233 1.97 28.35 9.97
C GLY A 233 3.13 28.50 8.98
N GLN A 234 3.96 27.46 8.82
CA GLN A 234 5.12 27.48 7.91
C GLN A 234 4.73 27.43 6.44
N VAL A 235 3.58 26.83 6.11
CA VAL A 235 3.03 26.77 4.74
C VAL A 235 1.95 27.83 4.49
N GLY A 236 1.68 28.68 5.49
CA GLY A 236 0.79 29.84 5.40
C GLY A 236 -0.70 29.48 5.31
N VAL A 237 -1.12 28.43 6.03
CA VAL A 237 -2.53 28.03 6.21
C VAL A 237 -2.86 27.91 7.70
N ARG A 238 -4.15 27.92 8.04
CA ARG A 238 -4.60 27.84 9.44
C ARG A 238 -4.58 26.41 9.99
N ARG A 239 -4.89 25.43 9.13
CA ARG A 239 -4.94 24.01 9.49
C ARG A 239 -4.54 23.16 8.30
N LEU A 240 -3.96 22.01 8.57
CA LEU A 240 -3.74 20.94 7.61
C LEU A 240 -4.70 19.77 7.95
N PRO A 241 -5.01 18.88 6.99
CA PRO A 241 -5.82 17.72 7.28
C PRO A 241 -5.02 16.74 8.15
N ASP A 242 -5.73 15.97 8.97
CA ASP A 242 -5.13 14.85 9.67
C ASP A 242 -4.58 13.83 8.68
N VAL A 243 -3.46 13.23 9.04
CA VAL A 243 -2.74 12.29 8.18
C VAL A 243 -3.21 10.89 8.52
N ARG A 244 -3.87 10.23 7.57
CA ARG A 244 -4.16 8.80 7.68
C ARG A 244 -2.87 8.01 7.46
N THR A 245 -2.48 7.21 8.44
CA THR A 245 -1.39 6.25 8.30
C THR A 245 -1.98 4.87 7.96
N PRO A 246 -1.70 4.32 6.77
CA PRO A 246 -2.18 2.98 6.41
C PRO A 246 -1.67 1.90 7.36
N GLY A 247 -2.52 0.90 7.63
CA GLY A 247 -2.15 -0.30 8.38
C GLY A 247 -1.10 -1.15 7.66
N ALA A 248 -0.44 -2.04 8.39
CA ALA A 248 0.57 -2.94 7.82
C ALA A 248 0.02 -3.83 6.70
N ASP A 249 -1.22 -4.30 6.86
CA ASP A 249 -1.97 -5.08 5.87
C ASP A 249 -2.23 -4.30 4.58
N GLN A 250 -2.68 -3.05 4.70
CA GLN A 250 -2.94 -2.13 3.59
C GLN A 250 -1.67 -1.83 2.80
N ALA A 251 -0.57 -1.54 3.52
CA ALA A 251 0.73 -1.26 2.90
C ALA A 251 1.28 -2.50 2.18
N GLU A 252 1.17 -3.69 2.78
CA GLU A 252 1.63 -4.94 2.17
C GLU A 252 0.77 -5.33 0.96
N LEU A 253 -0.55 -5.16 1.01
CA LEU A 253 -1.42 -5.37 -0.15
C LEU A 253 -1.05 -4.42 -1.29
N ALA A 254 -0.89 -3.13 -0.98
CA ALA A 254 -0.48 -2.12 -1.96
C ALA A 254 0.89 -2.45 -2.58
N ARG A 255 1.84 -2.96 -1.79
CA ARG A 255 3.16 -3.39 -2.27
C ARG A 255 3.05 -4.48 -3.34
N ARG A 256 2.13 -5.45 -3.15
CA ARG A 256 1.89 -6.55 -4.09
C ARG A 256 1.15 -6.09 -5.33
N ILE A 257 0.13 -5.24 -5.17
CA ILE A 257 -0.59 -4.62 -6.29
C ILE A 257 0.37 -3.77 -7.13
N ALA A 258 1.22 -2.95 -6.52
CA ALA A 258 2.19 -2.11 -7.24
C ALA A 258 3.13 -2.91 -8.14
N ALA A 259 3.54 -4.11 -7.72
CA ALA A 259 4.36 -4.99 -8.52
C ALA A 259 3.64 -5.46 -9.80
N VAL A 260 2.33 -5.72 -9.72
CA VAL A 260 1.51 -6.11 -10.88
C VAL A 260 1.19 -4.88 -11.75
N VAL A 261 0.81 -3.75 -11.16
CA VAL A 261 0.60 -2.48 -11.87
C VAL A 261 1.87 -2.08 -12.64
N GLY A 262 3.05 -2.36 -12.09
CA GLY A 262 4.34 -2.17 -12.77
C GLY A 262 4.50 -2.93 -14.09
N LEU A 263 3.71 -3.98 -14.31
CA LEU A 263 3.67 -4.78 -15.54
C LEU A 263 2.49 -4.40 -16.44
N ARG A 264 1.42 -3.82 -15.89
CA ARG A 264 0.16 -3.52 -16.60
C ARG A 264 0.03 -2.09 -17.08
N ALA A 265 0.66 -1.13 -16.40
CA ALA A 265 0.50 0.30 -16.67
C ALA A 265 1.82 0.99 -17.07
N PRO A 266 1.78 2.02 -17.94
CA PRO A 266 2.92 2.87 -18.24
C PRO A 266 3.50 3.53 -16.99
N ALA A 267 4.83 3.72 -16.94
CA ALA A 267 5.53 4.25 -15.76
C ALA A 267 5.01 5.62 -15.29
N ALA A 268 4.52 6.46 -16.19
CA ALA A 268 3.97 7.78 -15.89
C ALA A 268 2.63 7.74 -15.13
N GLU A 269 1.84 6.69 -15.30
CA GLU A 269 0.48 6.56 -14.74
C GLU A 269 0.47 5.90 -13.36
N ARG A 270 1.45 5.04 -13.08
CA ARG A 270 1.52 4.22 -11.84
C ARG A 270 1.40 5.05 -10.57
N PRO A 271 2.09 6.20 -10.39
CA PRO A 271 1.97 6.97 -9.17
C PRO A 271 0.56 7.53 -8.94
N ALA A 272 -0.20 7.80 -10.01
CA ALA A 272 -1.57 8.27 -9.90
C ALA A 272 -2.55 7.13 -9.57
N LEU A 273 -2.37 5.96 -10.18
CA LEU A 273 -3.11 4.74 -9.85
C LEU A 273 -2.89 4.33 -8.38
N MET A 274 -1.63 4.27 -7.94
CA MET A 274 -1.34 3.85 -6.56
C MET A 274 -1.81 4.87 -5.52
N ARG A 275 -1.86 6.17 -5.86
CA ARG A 275 -2.50 7.20 -5.01
C ARG A 275 -4.02 7.00 -4.93
N THR A 276 -4.65 6.56 -6.00
CA THR A 276 -6.08 6.22 -6.05
C THR A 276 -6.36 5.05 -5.10
N LEU A 277 -5.51 4.01 -5.15
CA LEU A 277 -5.57 2.90 -4.19
C LEU A 277 -5.41 3.39 -2.75
N GLN A 278 -4.42 4.25 -2.46
CA GLN A 278 -4.19 4.76 -1.09
C GLN A 278 -5.41 5.47 -0.49
N ARG A 279 -6.20 6.18 -1.30
CA ARG A 279 -7.42 6.87 -0.83
C ARG A 279 -8.57 5.91 -0.57
N ARG A 280 -8.71 4.89 -1.42
CA ARG A 280 -9.90 4.05 -1.52
C ARG A 280 -9.75 2.72 -0.79
N ILE A 281 -8.53 2.33 -0.43
CA ILE A 281 -8.29 1.10 0.35
C ILE A 281 -9.02 1.22 1.71
N PRO A 282 -9.92 0.27 2.03
CA PRO A 282 -10.69 0.29 3.27
C PRO A 282 -9.79 0.35 4.49
N ASP A 283 -10.30 0.94 5.57
CA ASP A 283 -9.61 0.88 6.86
C ASP A 283 -9.99 -0.40 7.61
N THR A 284 -8.97 -1.07 8.14
CA THR A 284 -9.08 -2.36 8.82
C THR A 284 -8.78 -2.24 10.32
N GLY A 285 -8.29 -1.08 10.77
CA GLY A 285 -7.85 -0.87 12.16
C GLY A 285 -6.56 -1.61 12.52
N VAL A 286 -5.93 -2.31 11.57
CA VAL A 286 -4.63 -2.95 11.76
C VAL A 286 -3.57 -1.87 11.95
N ALA A 287 -2.71 -2.05 12.96
CA ALA A 287 -1.68 -1.08 13.25
C ALA A 287 -0.70 -0.92 12.07
N PRO A 288 -0.13 0.29 11.88
CA PRO A 288 0.96 0.51 10.93
C PRO A 288 2.18 -0.36 11.22
N VAL A 289 3.05 -0.53 10.23
CA VAL A 289 4.35 -1.18 10.46
C VAL A 289 5.21 -0.36 11.42
N GLY A 290 5.94 -1.06 12.28
CA GLY A 290 6.86 -0.49 13.26
C GLY A 290 8.26 -1.05 13.16
N VAL A 291 9.20 -0.32 13.73
CA VAL A 291 10.59 -0.78 13.87
C VAL A 291 10.64 -1.91 14.90
N PRO A 292 11.13 -3.11 14.54
CA PRO A 292 11.29 -4.22 15.49
C PRO A 292 12.20 -3.85 16.67
N VAL A 293 11.96 -4.46 17.83
CA VAL A 293 12.72 -4.16 19.08
C VAL A 293 14.23 -4.27 18.87
N GLY A 294 14.70 -5.28 18.13
CA GLY A 294 16.13 -5.49 17.85
C GLY A 294 16.80 -4.37 17.04
N GLU A 295 16.02 -3.46 16.43
CA GLU A 295 16.51 -2.37 15.59
C GLU A 295 16.41 -1.00 16.27
N GLN A 296 15.80 -0.93 17.46
CA GLN A 296 15.53 0.34 18.15
C GLN A 296 16.80 1.10 18.53
N GLU A 297 17.86 0.41 18.92
CA GLU A 297 19.15 1.04 19.26
C GLU A 297 19.77 1.73 18.05
N TRP A 298 19.75 1.06 16.89
CA TRP A 298 20.24 1.63 15.64
C TRP A 298 19.42 2.87 15.22
N VAL A 299 18.09 2.82 15.38
CA VAL A 299 17.23 3.97 15.11
C VAL A 299 17.52 5.10 16.08
N ALA A 300 17.63 4.86 17.38
CA ALA A 300 17.96 5.88 18.37
C ALA A 300 19.32 6.56 18.07
N ALA A 301 20.35 5.78 17.74
CA ALA A 301 21.66 6.30 17.35
C ALA A 301 21.58 7.13 16.06
N SER A 302 20.79 6.67 15.08
CA SER A 302 20.57 7.38 13.81
C SER A 302 19.81 8.69 14.00
N ALA A 303 18.79 8.73 14.86
CA ALA A 303 18.04 9.93 15.19
C ALA A 303 18.95 10.97 15.85
N ALA A 304 19.77 10.55 16.81
CA ALA A 304 20.74 11.42 17.47
C ALA A 304 21.78 11.97 16.47
N ARG A 305 22.25 11.17 15.51
CA ARG A 305 23.13 11.63 14.42
C ARG A 305 22.44 12.67 13.54
N LEU A 306 21.20 12.41 13.12
CA LEU A 306 20.41 13.33 12.29
C LEU A 306 20.19 14.67 13.00
N GLY A 307 19.80 14.66 14.28
CA GLY A 307 19.65 15.87 15.09
C GLY A 307 20.95 16.68 15.15
N ARG A 308 22.09 16.03 15.38
CA ARG A 308 23.42 16.70 15.32
C ARG A 308 23.73 17.28 13.94
N GLN A 309 23.39 16.58 12.86
CA GLN A 309 23.61 17.07 11.50
C GLN A 309 22.74 18.28 11.16
N VAL A 310 21.46 18.28 11.55
CA VAL A 310 20.56 19.43 11.39
C VAL A 310 21.08 20.64 12.17
N SER A 311 21.47 20.43 13.44
CA SER A 311 22.04 21.47 14.30
C SER A 311 23.33 22.06 13.71
N ARG A 312 24.26 21.23 13.25
CA ARG A 312 25.50 21.69 12.58
C ARG A 312 25.24 22.41 11.26
N ALA A 313 24.25 21.96 10.48
CA ALA A 313 23.82 22.65 9.28
C ALA A 313 23.09 23.97 9.61
N GLY A 314 22.73 24.18 10.89
CA GLY A 314 22.07 25.32 11.52
C GLY A 314 20.86 25.84 10.76
N TYR A 315 20.11 24.92 10.16
CA TYR A 315 18.79 25.24 9.66
C TYR A 315 17.90 25.65 10.83
N PRO A 316 17.09 26.71 10.70
CA PRO A 316 16.16 27.08 11.75
C PRO A 316 15.15 25.94 11.98
N VAL A 317 14.97 25.57 13.25
CA VAL A 317 14.09 24.50 13.70
C VAL A 317 12.81 25.12 14.29
N VAL A 318 11.68 24.49 14.00
CA VAL A 318 10.35 24.81 14.54
C VAL A 318 9.90 23.57 15.31
N GLY A 319 9.98 23.62 16.64
CA GLY A 319 9.88 22.46 17.55
C GLY A 319 11.23 22.12 18.20
N ASP A 320 11.38 20.91 18.72
CA ASP A 320 12.63 20.41 19.31
C ASP A 320 13.27 19.33 18.39
N LEU A 321 14.59 19.31 18.29
CA LEU A 321 15.30 18.22 17.61
C LEU A 321 15.27 16.91 18.40
N ALA A 322 15.00 16.96 19.71
CA ALA A 322 14.74 15.78 20.52
C ALA A 322 13.53 14.97 20.03
N ASP A 323 12.56 15.63 19.38
CA ASP A 323 11.36 15.00 18.81
C ASP A 323 11.66 14.06 17.63
N LEU A 324 12.90 14.09 17.10
CA LEU A 324 13.36 13.11 16.10
C LEU A 324 13.67 11.74 16.72
N GLY A 325 13.82 11.67 18.05
CA GLY A 325 14.03 10.43 18.77
C GLY A 325 12.88 9.45 18.57
N PRO A 326 13.15 8.13 18.58
CA PRO A 326 12.11 7.13 18.39
C PRO A 326 11.05 7.21 19.48
N ARG A 327 9.78 7.05 19.09
CA ARG A 327 8.69 6.86 20.03
C ARG A 327 8.40 5.38 20.07
N ALA A 328 8.69 4.71 21.19
CA ALA A 328 8.37 3.30 21.37
C ALA A 328 6.86 3.07 21.10
N ALA A 329 6.52 2.67 19.88
CA ALA A 329 5.15 2.53 19.45
C ALA A 329 4.60 1.27 20.12
N ARG A 330 3.71 1.45 21.10
CA ARG A 330 3.16 0.35 21.91
C ARG A 330 2.42 -0.69 21.07
N ASP A 331 1.89 -0.29 19.90
CA ASP A 331 0.99 -1.11 19.10
C ASP A 331 1.48 -1.37 17.66
N ALA A 332 2.72 -1.02 17.31
CA ALA A 332 3.16 -1.14 15.91
C ALA A 332 3.46 -2.59 15.49
N ALA A 333 3.07 -2.94 14.26
CA ALA A 333 3.23 -4.29 13.74
C ALA A 333 4.68 -4.54 13.27
N ALA A 334 5.27 -5.67 13.65
CA ALA A 334 6.61 -6.07 13.18
C ALA A 334 6.65 -6.39 11.67
N GLY A 335 5.49 -6.53 11.03
CA GLY A 335 5.26 -6.81 9.63
C GLY A 335 3.78 -7.10 9.38
N ALA A 336 3.40 -7.32 8.13
CA ALA A 336 2.03 -7.69 7.79
C ALA A 336 1.82 -9.21 7.94
N ASP A 337 0.70 -9.60 8.53
CA ASP A 337 0.22 -10.99 8.52
C ASP A 337 -0.44 -11.27 7.17
N ASP A 338 0.03 -12.28 6.45
CA ASP A 338 -0.49 -12.64 5.12
C ASP A 338 -1.97 -13.04 5.15
N GLN A 339 -2.47 -13.57 6.27
CA GLN A 339 -3.89 -13.91 6.40
C GLN A 339 -4.74 -12.62 6.48
N GLN A 340 -4.34 -11.64 7.29
CA GLN A 340 -5.00 -10.32 7.35
C GLN A 340 -4.98 -9.58 6.01
N VAL A 341 -3.83 -9.63 5.31
CA VAL A 341 -3.69 -9.05 3.96
C VAL A 341 -4.63 -9.73 2.96
N LEU A 342 -4.76 -11.06 3.04
CA LEU A 342 -5.69 -11.82 2.20
C LEU A 342 -7.15 -11.48 2.51
N ASP A 343 -7.51 -11.34 3.78
CA ASP A 343 -8.87 -11.00 4.19
C ASP A 343 -9.26 -9.59 3.71
N LEU A 344 -8.34 -8.63 3.77
CA LEU A 344 -8.51 -7.30 3.15
C LEU A 344 -8.67 -7.41 1.63
N ALA A 345 -7.84 -8.22 0.96
CA ALA A 345 -7.93 -8.40 -0.48
C ALA A 345 -9.27 -9.03 -0.91
N ILE A 346 -9.75 -10.04 -0.18
CA ILE A 346 -11.06 -10.67 -0.43
C ILE A 346 -12.17 -9.65 -0.20
N THR A 347 -12.10 -8.86 0.88
CA THR A 347 -13.07 -7.79 1.16
C THR A 347 -13.16 -6.81 -0.01
N MET A 348 -12.03 -6.35 -0.55
CA MET A 348 -12.01 -5.47 -1.72
C MET A 348 -12.47 -6.17 -3.02
N ILE A 349 -12.31 -7.47 -3.15
CA ILE A 349 -12.81 -8.20 -4.33
C ILE A 349 -14.33 -8.33 -4.27
N VAL A 350 -14.87 -8.62 -3.08
CA VAL A 350 -16.31 -8.84 -2.85
C VAL A 350 -17.09 -7.53 -2.83
N ASP A 351 -16.55 -6.50 -2.18
CA ASP A 351 -17.17 -5.20 -2.04
C ASP A 351 -16.64 -4.23 -3.11
N PRO A 352 -17.41 -3.91 -4.17
CA PRO A 352 -16.96 -3.01 -5.22
C PRO A 352 -17.03 -1.52 -4.83
N THR A 353 -17.49 -1.16 -3.62
CA THR A 353 -17.70 0.25 -3.22
C THR A 353 -16.43 1.09 -3.26
N TRP A 354 -15.25 0.49 -3.02
CA TRP A 354 -13.97 1.20 -3.15
C TRP A 354 -13.68 1.64 -4.60
N ARG A 355 -14.31 1.00 -5.60
CA ARG A 355 -14.18 1.33 -7.04
C ARG A 355 -15.15 2.44 -7.43
N THR A 356 -16.29 2.55 -6.75
CA THR A 356 -17.23 3.62 -7.02
C THR A 356 -16.60 4.95 -6.63
N PRO A 357 -16.55 5.96 -7.53
CA PRO A 357 -16.14 7.29 -7.12
C PRO A 357 -17.08 7.74 -6.01
N GLY A 358 -16.52 8.05 -4.83
CA GLY A 358 -17.28 8.52 -3.69
C GLY A 358 -18.12 9.71 -4.12
N GLY A 359 -19.42 9.49 -4.26
CA GLY A 359 -20.40 10.56 -4.27
C GLY A 359 -20.18 11.34 -2.99
N THR A 360 -19.97 12.64 -3.12
CA THR A 360 -20.16 13.57 -2.03
C THR A 360 -21.45 13.17 -1.32
N THR A 361 -21.39 12.88 -0.02
CA THR A 361 -22.58 12.84 0.83
C THR A 361 -23.14 14.27 0.89
N GLU A 362 -23.74 14.74 -0.20
CA GLU A 362 -24.69 15.85 -0.22
C GLU A 362 -25.99 15.28 0.35
N GLY A 363 -26.17 15.41 1.66
CA GLY A 363 -27.34 14.85 2.32
C GLY A 363 -27.33 14.95 3.84
N GLN A 364 -26.83 16.05 4.40
CA GLN A 364 -27.16 16.44 5.77
C GLN A 364 -26.97 17.96 5.95
N VAL A 365 -27.71 18.72 5.15
CA VAL A 365 -28.17 20.06 5.53
C VAL A 365 -29.62 20.14 5.08
N GLU A 366 -30.53 19.61 5.90
CA GLU A 366 -31.90 20.06 5.90
C GLU A 366 -32.28 20.54 7.31
N ARG A 367 -32.50 21.85 7.35
CA ARG A 367 -33.19 22.71 8.32
C ARG A 367 -32.47 23.10 9.61
#